data_AF-A0A5P9F0C5-F1
#
_entry.id   AF-A0A5P9F0C5-F1
#
_cell.length_a   1.000
_cell.length_b   1.000
_cell.length_c   1.000
_cell.angle_alpha   90.00
_cell.angle_beta   90.00
_cell.angle_gamma   90.00
#
_symmetry.space_group_name_H-M   'P 1'
#
loop_
_entity.id
_entity.type
_entity.pdbx_description
1 polymer ?
#
loop_
_entity_poly.entity_id
_entity_poly.type
_entity_poly.pdbx_seq_one_letter_code
_entity_poly.pdbx_strand_id
1 'polypeptide(L)'
;MTSSTAALEISSGERGQLPDGRAWQTIAGGYRCHSSGENYFQIEYTPGQETARFILLSGDNQLAELDLWFDWFFSLNAALQAIDIAEEGTVVSRVSRSGFYQRTELWYCGNNGGKFPLQWVVNEQGVRHPLRAEPPKGEVYRRHFHSLGVDFSLRHLDPQEDLERFTDWMNQERVALFWEEEGDAEKQRQFIDSVMQDPHKHPLIACFDDEPFAYFEIYWALEDRIAPYYDCQPFDRGAHMLVGNQRFLGGRFAQAWFNGVSHFMFLDDARTESLVGEPRADNRALLKYINGTFGWKKIKEFDFPHKRAALVMCKRDEFFRSMGGV
;
A
#
# COMPACT_ATOMS: atom_id res chain seq x y z
N MET A 1 16.74 24.07 -6.22
CA MET A 1 17.92 23.57 -5.50
C MET A 1 18.04 22.10 -5.83
N THR A 2 19.12 21.73 -6.50
CA THR A 2 19.39 20.41 -7.06
C THR A 2 19.53 19.38 -5.94
N SER A 3 18.61 18.42 -5.89
CA SER A 3 18.73 17.23 -5.05
C SER A 3 19.85 16.37 -5.63
N SER A 4 21.01 16.41 -4.98
CA SER A 4 22.10 15.46 -5.20
C SER A 4 21.61 14.09 -4.75
N THR A 5 21.23 13.24 -5.69
CA THR A 5 21.32 11.78 -5.50
C THR A 5 22.80 11.47 -5.44
N ALA A 6 23.36 11.49 -4.23
CA ALA A 6 24.69 10.99 -3.99
C ALA A 6 24.68 9.50 -4.37
N ALA A 7 25.31 9.18 -5.50
CA ALA A 7 25.78 7.83 -5.72
C ALA A 7 26.68 7.51 -4.53
N LEU A 8 26.24 6.58 -3.68
CA LEU A 8 27.13 5.98 -2.69
C LEU A 8 28.26 5.33 -3.49
N GLU A 9 29.42 6.00 -3.55
CA GLU A 9 30.68 5.31 -3.83
C GLU A 9 30.84 4.27 -2.73
N ILE A 10 30.47 3.02 -3.02
CA ILE A 10 30.48 1.95 -2.04
C ILE A 10 31.94 1.71 -1.63
N SER A 11 32.35 2.29 -0.50
CA SER A 11 33.64 2.01 0.10
C SER A 11 33.63 0.55 0.58
N SER A 12 34.66 -0.23 0.24
CA SER A 12 34.74 -1.62 0.66
C SER A 12 34.90 -1.69 2.18
N GLY A 13 34.01 -2.40 2.88
CA GLY A 13 34.09 -2.63 4.33
C GLY A 13 33.03 -1.95 5.18
N GLU A 14 32.07 -1.23 4.60
CA GLU A 14 30.87 -0.78 5.30
C GLU A 14 30.03 -1.98 5.78
N ARG A 15 29.40 -1.84 6.94
CA ARG A 15 28.57 -2.89 7.54
C ARG A 15 27.28 -2.31 8.07
N GLY A 16 26.21 -3.09 8.01
CA GLY A 16 24.93 -2.75 8.60
C GLY A 16 24.13 -3.99 8.98
N GLN A 17 22.93 -3.76 9.49
CA GLN A 17 21.98 -4.82 9.84
C GLN A 17 20.60 -4.50 9.26
N LEU A 18 19.86 -5.54 8.89
CA LEU A 18 18.42 -5.47 8.66
C LEU A 18 17.65 -5.26 9.97
N PRO A 19 16.36 -4.86 9.93
CA PRO A 19 15.53 -4.70 11.14
C PRO A 19 15.46 -5.95 12.04
N ASP A 20 15.64 -7.13 11.47
CA ASP A 20 15.68 -8.40 12.21
C ASP A 20 17.08 -8.82 12.69
N GLY A 21 18.07 -7.91 12.59
CA GLY A 21 19.43 -8.10 13.09
C GLY A 21 20.40 -8.78 12.12
N ARG A 22 19.94 -9.24 10.94
CA ARG A 22 20.82 -9.88 9.95
C ARG A 22 21.83 -8.90 9.36
N ALA A 23 23.11 -9.27 9.39
CA ALA A 23 24.19 -8.39 8.97
C ALA A 23 24.43 -8.40 7.46
N TRP A 24 24.84 -7.26 6.92
CA TRP A 24 25.43 -7.13 5.60
C TRP A 24 26.76 -6.40 5.68
N GLN A 25 27.62 -6.64 4.69
CA GLN A 25 28.82 -5.86 4.48
C GLN A 25 29.05 -5.60 2.99
N THR A 26 29.64 -4.46 2.65
CA THR A 26 30.03 -4.16 1.27
C THR A 26 31.30 -4.92 0.90
N ILE A 27 31.32 -5.46 -0.31
CA ILE A 27 32.46 -6.15 -0.92
C ILE A 27 32.71 -5.60 -2.33
N ALA A 28 33.85 -5.92 -2.92
CA ALA A 28 34.10 -5.60 -4.32
C ALA A 28 33.00 -6.23 -5.20
N GLY A 29 32.20 -5.40 -5.88
CA GLY A 29 31.12 -5.85 -6.76
C GLY A 29 29.75 -6.03 -6.11
N GLY A 30 29.56 -5.72 -4.82
CA GLY A 30 28.23 -5.72 -4.21
C GLY A 30 28.20 -5.89 -2.68
N TYR A 31 27.28 -6.73 -2.20
CA TYR A 31 27.04 -6.96 -0.77
C TYR A 31 27.26 -8.44 -0.43
N ARG A 32 27.84 -8.71 0.74
CA ARG A 32 27.79 -10.03 1.38
C ARG A 32 26.77 -9.97 2.50
N CYS A 33 25.77 -10.85 2.44
CA CYS A 33 24.61 -10.87 3.33
C CYS A 33 24.58 -12.16 4.14
N HIS A 34 24.25 -12.04 5.43
CA HIS A 34 24.07 -13.19 6.31
C HIS A 34 22.63 -13.71 6.24
N SER A 35 22.47 -15.01 5.96
CA SER A 35 21.22 -15.76 6.17
C SER A 35 21.25 -16.37 7.59
N SER A 36 20.16 -16.91 8.10
CA SER A 36 20.19 -17.54 9.42
C SER A 36 21.18 -18.71 9.48
N GLY A 37 21.77 -18.96 10.66
CA GLY A 37 22.81 -19.99 10.82
C GLY A 37 24.18 -19.54 10.31
N GLU A 38 24.93 -20.44 9.64
CA GLU A 38 26.21 -20.12 8.98
C GLU A 38 26.06 -19.88 7.46
N ASN A 39 24.82 -19.76 6.96
CA ASN A 39 24.56 -19.59 5.54
C ASN A 39 24.78 -18.13 5.10
N TYR A 40 25.38 -17.95 3.93
CA TYR A 40 25.60 -16.64 3.32
C TYR A 40 25.11 -16.64 1.88
N PHE A 41 24.73 -15.47 1.40
CA PHE A 41 24.59 -15.22 -0.03
C PHE A 41 25.23 -13.89 -0.39
N GLN A 42 25.53 -13.72 -1.67
CA GLN A 42 26.12 -12.50 -2.21
C GLN A 42 25.11 -11.80 -3.10
N ILE A 43 24.98 -10.48 -2.96
CA ILE A 43 24.22 -9.65 -3.88
C ILE A 43 25.20 -8.92 -4.77
N GLU A 44 25.15 -9.17 -6.07
CA GLU A 44 25.83 -8.37 -7.08
C GLU A 44 24.85 -7.35 -7.64
N TYR A 45 25.16 -6.07 -7.48
CA TYR A 45 24.35 -4.98 -7.99
C TYR A 45 25.18 -3.73 -8.21
N THR A 46 24.94 -3.07 -9.34
CA THR A 46 25.45 -1.72 -9.60
C THR A 46 24.29 -0.73 -9.48
N PRO A 47 24.38 0.30 -8.62
CA PRO A 47 23.33 1.30 -8.46
C PRO A 47 22.85 1.88 -9.79
N GLY A 48 21.53 1.93 -9.97
CA GLY A 48 20.88 2.41 -11.19
C GLY A 48 20.62 1.33 -12.24
N GLN A 49 21.13 0.10 -12.08
CA GLN A 49 20.76 -1.03 -12.93
C GLN A 49 19.34 -1.54 -12.61
N GLU A 50 18.71 -2.16 -13.61
CA GLU A 50 17.38 -2.75 -13.48
C GLU A 50 17.40 -4.20 -12.96
N THR A 51 18.58 -4.83 -12.91
CA THR A 51 18.70 -6.22 -12.44
C THR A 51 19.83 -6.35 -11.42
N ALA A 52 19.60 -7.16 -10.40
CA ALA A 52 20.61 -7.60 -9.43
C ALA A 52 20.70 -9.12 -9.44
N ARG A 53 21.82 -9.67 -8.97
CA ARG A 53 22.01 -11.12 -8.84
C ARG A 53 22.24 -11.51 -7.39
N PHE A 54 21.45 -12.43 -6.88
CA PHE A 54 21.58 -13.05 -5.56
C PHE A 54 22.19 -14.43 -5.75
N ILE A 55 23.43 -14.61 -5.29
CA ILE A 55 24.21 -15.83 -5.43
C ILE A 55 24.13 -16.60 -4.11
N LEU A 56 23.42 -17.72 -4.12
CA LEU A 56 23.24 -18.62 -2.99
C LEU A 56 24.49 -19.52 -2.84
N LEU A 57 25.11 -19.54 -1.65
CA LEU A 57 26.39 -20.23 -1.42
C LEU A 57 26.26 -21.60 -0.72
N SER A 58 25.05 -21.99 -0.30
CA SER A 58 24.72 -23.30 0.30
C SER A 58 23.23 -23.65 0.10
N GLY A 59 22.91 -24.95 0.12
CA GLY A 59 21.64 -25.52 -0.38
C GLY A 59 20.43 -25.47 0.55
N ASP A 60 20.47 -24.74 1.67
CA ASP A 60 19.36 -24.64 2.65
C ASP A 60 18.94 -23.18 2.92
N ASN A 61 18.85 -22.36 1.88
CA ASN A 61 18.28 -21.01 2.03
C ASN A 61 16.76 -21.10 2.10
N GLN A 62 16.19 -20.80 3.26
CA GLN A 62 14.73 -20.75 3.41
C GLN A 62 14.15 -19.60 2.58
N LEU A 63 13.19 -19.90 1.70
CA LEU A 63 12.55 -18.92 0.81
C LEU A 63 12.01 -17.69 1.56
N ALA A 64 11.47 -17.88 2.76
CA ALA A 64 10.96 -16.80 3.61
C ALA A 64 12.05 -15.78 4.02
N GLU A 65 13.30 -16.22 4.15
CA GLU A 65 14.40 -15.32 4.48
C GLU A 65 14.78 -14.43 3.30
N LEU A 66 14.72 -14.97 2.08
CA LEU A 66 15.00 -14.24 0.85
C LEU A 66 13.95 -13.16 0.59
N ASP A 67 12.69 -13.40 0.95
CA ASP A 67 11.61 -12.42 0.77
C ASP A 67 11.87 -11.11 1.52
N LEU A 68 12.39 -11.19 2.74
CA LEU A 68 12.78 -10.00 3.52
C LEU A 68 13.93 -9.23 2.85
N TRP A 69 14.91 -9.94 2.29
CA TRP A 69 15.99 -9.29 1.55
C TRP A 69 15.50 -8.71 0.22
N PHE A 70 14.56 -9.36 -0.47
CA PHE A 70 13.95 -8.84 -1.68
C PHE A 70 13.20 -7.54 -1.41
N ASP A 71 12.35 -7.49 -0.38
CA ASP A 71 11.63 -6.26 -0.03
C ASP A 71 12.60 -5.13 0.35
N TRP A 72 13.57 -5.40 1.22
CA TRP A 72 14.60 -4.43 1.57
C TRP A 72 15.34 -3.92 0.33
N PHE A 73 15.79 -4.82 -0.53
CA PHE A 73 16.62 -4.45 -1.68
C PHE A 73 15.82 -3.72 -2.77
N PHE A 74 14.57 -4.14 -3.06
CA PHE A 74 13.68 -3.39 -3.95
C PHE A 74 13.33 -2.01 -3.37
N SER A 75 13.24 -1.89 -2.04
CA SER A 75 12.86 -0.62 -1.41
C SER A 75 13.93 0.46 -1.50
N LEU A 76 15.19 0.07 -1.39
CA LEU A 76 16.32 1.00 -1.48
C LEU A 76 16.68 1.38 -2.92
N ASN A 77 16.36 0.54 -3.90
CA ASN A 77 16.85 0.66 -5.26
C ASN A 77 15.72 0.88 -6.26
N ALA A 78 15.22 2.12 -6.39
CA ALA A 78 14.06 2.43 -7.25
C ALA A 78 14.19 1.99 -8.72
N ALA A 79 15.42 1.95 -9.26
CA ALA A 79 15.67 1.49 -10.63
C ALA A 79 15.56 -0.04 -10.80
N LEU A 80 15.76 -0.82 -9.72
CA LEU A 80 15.78 -2.27 -9.78
C LEU A 80 14.40 -2.84 -10.14
N GLN A 81 14.30 -3.62 -11.19
CA GLN A 81 13.05 -4.25 -11.65
C GLN A 81 13.05 -5.77 -11.49
N ALA A 82 14.21 -6.42 -11.34
CA ALA A 82 14.30 -7.86 -11.15
C ALA A 82 15.51 -8.30 -10.33
N ILE A 83 15.39 -9.44 -9.66
CA ILE A 83 16.45 -10.13 -8.96
C ILE A 83 16.61 -11.52 -9.57
N ASP A 84 17.80 -11.81 -10.08
CA ASP A 84 18.21 -13.13 -10.54
C ASP A 84 18.76 -13.93 -9.37
N ILE A 85 18.16 -15.09 -9.09
CA ILE A 85 18.65 -16.02 -8.08
C ILE A 85 19.57 -17.00 -8.79
N ALA A 86 20.83 -17.09 -8.34
CA ALA A 86 21.85 -17.92 -8.93
C ALA A 86 22.41 -18.94 -7.91
N GLU A 87 22.58 -20.17 -8.38
CA GLU A 87 23.22 -21.28 -7.66
C GLU A 87 24.35 -21.83 -8.53
N GLU A 88 25.52 -22.06 -7.94
CA GLU A 88 26.72 -22.54 -8.66
C GLU A 88 27.06 -21.74 -9.93
N GLY A 89 26.77 -20.43 -9.91
CA GLY A 89 27.00 -19.51 -11.04
C GLY A 89 25.93 -19.53 -12.14
N THR A 90 24.88 -20.35 -12.00
CA THR A 90 23.76 -20.45 -12.96
C THR A 90 22.52 -19.78 -12.39
N VAL A 91 21.84 -18.96 -13.19
CA VAL A 91 20.53 -18.38 -12.78
C VAL A 91 19.47 -19.48 -12.79
N VAL A 92 18.90 -19.77 -11.63
CA VAL A 92 17.89 -20.81 -11.43
C VAL A 92 16.47 -20.24 -11.35
N SER A 93 16.33 -18.95 -10.99
CA SER A 93 15.04 -18.27 -10.89
C SER A 93 15.19 -16.76 -11.06
N ARG A 94 14.09 -16.07 -11.40
CA ARG A 94 14.01 -14.61 -11.48
C ARG A 94 12.77 -14.11 -10.77
N VAL A 95 12.96 -13.17 -9.85
CA VAL A 95 11.89 -12.48 -9.13
C VAL A 95 11.77 -11.06 -9.68
N SER A 96 10.65 -10.71 -10.30
CA SER A 96 10.40 -9.32 -10.72
C SER A 96 9.85 -8.49 -9.55
N ARG A 97 10.13 -7.18 -9.52
CA ARG A 97 9.56 -6.23 -8.54
C ARG A 97 8.04 -6.34 -8.52
N SER A 98 7.43 -6.26 -9.70
CA SER A 98 5.98 -6.32 -9.85
C SER A 98 5.40 -7.65 -9.40
N GLY A 99 6.06 -8.77 -9.72
CA GLY A 99 5.61 -10.10 -9.30
C GLY A 99 5.78 -10.31 -7.80
N PHE A 100 6.91 -9.89 -7.23
CA PHE A 100 7.17 -9.97 -5.79
C PHE A 100 6.06 -9.26 -5.02
N TYR A 101 5.85 -7.99 -5.33
CA TYR A 101 4.87 -7.15 -4.65
C TYR A 101 3.40 -7.51 -4.87
N GLN A 102 3.09 -8.49 -5.72
CA GLN A 102 1.72 -9.00 -5.89
C GLN A 102 1.44 -10.28 -5.08
N ARG A 103 2.45 -10.83 -4.39
CA ARG A 103 2.32 -12.02 -3.54
C ARG A 103 1.54 -11.72 -2.28
N THR A 104 0.25 -12.02 -2.29
CA THR A 104 -0.67 -11.69 -1.19
C THR A 104 -0.22 -12.28 0.14
N GLU A 105 0.40 -13.47 0.13
CA GLU A 105 0.85 -14.17 1.33
C GLU A 105 1.90 -13.43 2.18
N LEU A 106 2.55 -12.39 1.63
CA LEU A 106 3.58 -11.63 2.34
C LEU A 106 3.01 -10.45 3.13
N TRP A 107 1.86 -9.91 2.75
CA TRP A 107 1.34 -8.65 3.32
C TRP A 107 -0.13 -8.68 3.68
N TYR A 108 -0.93 -9.50 2.98
CA TYR A 108 -2.36 -9.57 3.18
C TYR A 108 -2.70 -10.58 4.26
N CYS A 109 -3.34 -10.11 5.31
CA CYS A 109 -3.73 -10.90 6.48
C CYS A 109 -5.19 -11.39 6.39
N GLY A 110 -5.94 -10.94 5.38
CA GLY A 110 -7.31 -11.39 5.12
C GLY A 110 -7.38 -12.81 4.56
N ASN A 111 -8.59 -13.37 4.51
CA ASN A 111 -8.84 -14.73 4.03
C ASN A 111 -9.71 -14.77 2.75
N ASN A 112 -10.14 -13.62 2.24
CA ASN A 112 -11.14 -13.44 1.18
C ASN A 112 -10.55 -13.19 -0.22
N GLY A 113 -9.26 -12.87 -0.34
CA GLY A 113 -8.64 -12.47 -1.61
C GLY A 113 -8.74 -13.50 -2.74
N GLY A 114 -9.55 -13.22 -3.76
CA GLY A 114 -9.60 -13.93 -5.05
C GLY A 114 -10.07 -15.39 -5.01
N LYS A 115 -10.52 -15.90 -3.86
CA LYS A 115 -10.91 -17.31 -3.68
C LYS A 115 -12.34 -17.63 -4.13
N PHE A 116 -13.12 -16.60 -4.45
CA PHE A 116 -14.54 -16.75 -4.75
C PHE A 116 -14.84 -16.63 -6.25
N PRO A 117 -15.68 -17.53 -6.81
CA PRO A 117 -16.08 -17.45 -8.21
C PRO A 117 -16.79 -16.12 -8.50
N LEU A 118 -16.64 -15.62 -9.72
CA LEU A 118 -17.38 -14.44 -10.16
C LEU A 118 -18.88 -14.77 -10.24
N GLN A 119 -19.64 -14.24 -9.29
CA GLN A 119 -21.11 -14.25 -9.30
C GLN A 119 -21.61 -12.82 -9.41
N TRP A 120 -22.71 -12.63 -10.12
CA TRP A 120 -23.31 -11.31 -10.32
C TRP A 120 -24.59 -11.19 -9.50
N VAL A 121 -24.74 -10.07 -8.82
CA VAL A 121 -25.93 -9.70 -8.05
C VAL A 121 -26.41 -8.32 -8.51
N VAL A 122 -27.60 -7.95 -8.05
CA VAL A 122 -28.18 -6.62 -8.27
C VAL A 122 -28.55 -6.07 -6.90
N ASN A 123 -28.06 -4.88 -6.57
CA ASN A 123 -28.40 -4.22 -5.30
C ASN A 123 -29.78 -3.55 -5.35
N GLU A 124 -30.22 -2.98 -4.23
CA GLU A 124 -31.52 -2.32 -4.09
C GLU A 124 -31.69 -1.12 -5.05
N GLN A 125 -30.58 -0.50 -5.44
CA GLN A 125 -30.53 0.61 -6.39
C GLN A 125 -30.54 0.14 -7.86
N GLY A 126 -30.61 -1.18 -8.12
CA GLY A 126 -30.64 -1.74 -9.47
C GLY A 126 -29.27 -1.85 -10.17
N VAL A 127 -28.18 -1.60 -9.45
CA VAL A 127 -26.81 -1.72 -9.99
C VAL A 127 -26.42 -3.19 -10.03
N ARG A 128 -26.00 -3.68 -11.19
CA ARG A 128 -25.49 -5.05 -11.38
C ARG A 128 -23.98 -5.08 -11.13
N HIS A 129 -23.55 -5.79 -10.09
CA HIS A 129 -22.13 -5.85 -9.68
C HIS A 129 -21.72 -7.28 -9.25
N PRO A 130 -20.41 -7.56 -9.15
CA PRO A 130 -19.93 -8.80 -8.56
C PRO A 130 -20.38 -8.95 -7.10
N LEU A 131 -20.76 -10.16 -6.69
CA LEU A 131 -20.97 -10.49 -5.29
C LEU A 131 -19.65 -10.25 -4.53
N ARG A 132 -19.68 -9.33 -3.57
CA ARG A 132 -18.52 -8.98 -2.74
C ARG A 132 -18.35 -10.02 -1.65
N ALA A 133 -17.10 -10.40 -1.41
CA ALA A 133 -16.79 -11.27 -0.27
C ALA A 133 -17.02 -10.51 1.02
N GLU A 134 -17.42 -11.23 2.08
CA GLU A 134 -17.49 -10.63 3.41
C GLU A 134 -16.11 -10.09 3.80
N PRO A 135 -16.03 -8.85 4.33
CA PRO A 135 -14.79 -8.32 4.83
C PRO A 135 -14.22 -9.21 5.96
N PRO A 136 -12.90 -9.47 5.96
CA PRO A 136 -12.27 -10.23 7.03
C PRO A 136 -12.36 -9.45 8.36
N LYS A 137 -12.14 -10.12 9.49
CA LYS A 137 -12.10 -9.45 10.81
C LYS A 137 -10.66 -9.22 11.26
N GLY A 138 -10.45 -8.14 12.02
CA GLY A 138 -9.14 -7.81 12.59
C GLY A 138 -8.19 -7.19 11.58
N GLU A 139 -6.90 -7.50 11.71
CA GLU A 139 -5.86 -7.04 10.80
C GLU A 139 -6.00 -7.66 9.41
N VAL A 140 -5.93 -6.83 8.38
CA VAL A 140 -6.10 -7.22 6.98
C VAL A 140 -4.86 -7.01 6.15
N TYR A 141 -3.91 -6.20 6.66
CA TYR A 141 -2.70 -5.84 5.97
C TYR A 141 -1.60 -5.46 6.95
N ARG A 142 -0.37 -5.89 6.68
CA ARG A 142 0.83 -5.38 7.37
C ARG A 142 2.03 -5.33 6.43
N ARG A 143 2.83 -4.28 6.58
CA ARG A 143 4.11 -4.12 5.86
C ARG A 143 5.07 -3.22 6.62
N HIS A 144 6.34 -3.60 6.63
CA HIS A 144 7.42 -2.75 7.12
C HIS A 144 7.87 -1.74 6.05
N PHE A 145 7.95 -0.46 6.40
CA PHE A 145 8.51 0.58 5.52
C PHE A 145 9.96 0.89 5.91
N HIS A 146 10.90 0.31 5.16
CA HIS A 146 12.34 0.36 5.49
C HIS A 146 12.91 1.78 5.58
N SER A 147 12.46 2.75 4.75
CA SER A 147 12.99 4.12 4.82
C SER A 147 12.52 4.88 6.07
N LEU A 148 11.43 4.43 6.68
CA LEU A 148 10.86 5.03 7.88
C LEU A 148 11.20 4.25 9.15
N GLY A 149 11.49 2.95 9.02
CA GLY A 149 11.74 2.04 10.14
C GLY A 149 10.48 1.82 10.99
N VAL A 150 9.30 1.77 10.36
CA VAL A 150 8.00 1.60 11.02
C VAL A 150 7.19 0.52 10.33
N ASP A 151 6.36 -0.17 11.09
CA ASP A 151 5.35 -1.08 10.55
C ASP A 151 4.06 -0.33 10.28
N PHE A 152 3.56 -0.44 9.06
CA PHE A 152 2.23 0.02 8.70
C PHE A 152 1.27 -1.16 8.66
N SER A 153 0.12 -1.02 9.32
CA SER A 153 -0.95 -2.02 9.26
C SER A 153 -2.31 -1.39 9.04
N LEU A 154 -3.22 -2.19 8.49
CA LEU A 154 -4.64 -1.88 8.39
C LEU A 154 -5.43 -2.95 9.13
N ARG A 155 -6.39 -2.52 9.93
CA ARG A 155 -7.37 -3.40 10.55
C ARG A 155 -8.76 -2.86 10.34
N HIS A 156 -9.76 -3.73 10.39
CA HIS A 156 -11.15 -3.27 10.44
C HIS A 156 -11.37 -2.39 11.68
N LEU A 157 -12.22 -1.37 11.50
CA LEU A 157 -12.71 -0.55 12.58
C LEU A 157 -13.45 -1.44 13.59
N ASP A 158 -13.10 -1.31 14.87
CA ASP A 158 -13.81 -1.94 15.97
C ASP A 158 -14.70 -0.87 16.64
N PRO A 159 -16.04 -0.97 16.55
CA PRO A 159 -16.92 0.06 17.11
C PRO A 159 -16.77 0.22 18.63
N GLN A 160 -16.30 -0.79 19.36
CA GLN A 160 -16.10 -0.70 20.81
C GLN A 160 -14.80 0.04 21.14
N GLU A 161 -13.71 -0.25 20.41
CA GLU A 161 -12.40 0.34 20.66
C GLU A 161 -12.20 1.71 20.00
N ASP A 162 -12.84 1.95 18.85
CA ASP A 162 -12.54 3.09 17.99
C ASP A 162 -13.58 4.22 18.06
N LEU A 163 -14.76 4.03 18.68
CA LEU A 163 -15.80 5.07 18.67
C LEU A 163 -15.28 6.40 19.22
N GLU A 164 -14.64 6.39 20.39
CA GLU A 164 -14.15 7.62 21.04
C GLU A 164 -13.12 8.32 20.14
N ARG A 165 -12.15 7.55 19.63
CA ARG A 165 -11.10 8.05 18.73
C ARG A 165 -11.67 8.61 17.43
N PHE A 166 -12.60 7.89 16.82
CA PHE A 166 -13.25 8.29 15.59
C PHE A 166 -14.06 9.58 15.79
N THR A 167 -14.76 9.68 16.93
CA THR A 167 -15.47 10.89 17.34
C THR A 167 -14.52 12.06 17.48
N ASP A 168 -13.41 11.89 18.20
CA ASP A 168 -12.40 12.93 18.36
C ASP A 168 -11.84 13.37 17.00
N TRP A 169 -11.53 12.43 16.11
CA TRP A 169 -11.00 12.72 14.78
C TRP A 169 -11.98 13.48 13.91
N MET A 170 -13.25 13.07 13.87
CA MET A 170 -14.30 13.75 13.09
C MET A 170 -14.55 15.19 13.55
N ASN A 171 -14.39 15.45 14.85
CA ASN A 171 -14.57 16.79 15.43
C ASN A 171 -13.34 17.70 15.30
N GLN A 172 -12.22 17.22 14.76
CA GLN A 172 -11.09 18.10 14.46
C GLN A 172 -11.46 19.05 13.31
N GLU A 173 -11.29 20.36 13.50
CA GLU A 173 -11.65 21.40 12.51
C GLU A 173 -11.15 21.09 11.08
N ARG A 174 -9.91 20.59 10.95
CA ARG A 174 -9.30 20.22 9.66
C ARG A 174 -9.95 19.01 9.00
N VAL A 175 -10.56 18.11 9.76
CA VAL A 175 -11.26 16.90 9.29
C VAL A 175 -12.70 17.27 8.96
N ALA A 176 -13.38 17.93 9.90
CA ALA A 176 -14.71 18.52 9.78
C ALA A 176 -14.89 19.32 8.47
N LEU A 177 -13.89 20.15 8.10
CA LEU A 177 -13.90 20.94 6.86
C LEU A 177 -14.14 20.11 5.58
N PHE A 178 -13.75 18.83 5.57
CA PHE A 178 -13.86 17.97 4.38
C PHE A 178 -14.87 16.83 4.53
N TRP A 179 -15.05 16.33 5.76
CA TRP A 179 -15.96 15.22 6.04
C TRP A 179 -17.36 15.71 6.43
N GLU A 180 -17.49 16.90 7.02
CA GLU A 180 -18.77 17.47 7.47
C GLU A 180 -19.55 16.55 8.43
N GLU A 181 -18.83 15.64 9.11
CA GLU A 181 -19.38 14.63 10.02
C GLU A 181 -19.15 14.96 11.49
N GLU A 182 -18.79 16.19 11.89
CA GLU A 182 -18.68 16.54 13.31
C GLU A 182 -19.99 16.30 14.09
N GLY A 183 -19.88 16.02 15.39
CA GLY A 183 -21.03 15.72 16.24
C GLY A 183 -20.68 14.85 17.45
N ASP A 184 -21.72 14.50 18.20
CA ASP A 184 -21.57 13.69 19.42
C ASP A 184 -21.31 12.21 19.12
N ALA A 185 -21.02 11.46 20.18
CA ALA A 185 -20.71 10.03 20.09
C ALA A 185 -21.89 9.19 19.54
N GLU A 186 -23.13 9.65 19.69
CA GLU A 186 -24.31 8.95 19.18
C GLU A 186 -24.41 9.09 17.66
N LYS A 187 -24.18 10.31 17.12
CA LYS A 187 -24.06 10.51 15.67
C LYS A 187 -22.97 9.59 15.08
N GLN A 188 -21.81 9.50 15.73
CA GLN A 188 -20.72 8.68 15.23
C GLN A 188 -20.96 7.18 15.36
N ARG A 189 -21.68 6.75 16.40
CA ARG A 189 -22.14 5.36 16.53
C ARG A 189 -23.03 5.00 15.35
N GLN A 190 -24.00 5.85 15.01
CA GLN A 190 -24.89 5.65 13.87
C GLN A 190 -24.14 5.64 12.54
N PHE A 191 -23.16 6.53 12.36
CA PHE A 191 -22.29 6.52 11.18
C PHE A 191 -21.54 5.18 11.06
N ILE A 192 -20.86 4.76 12.13
CA ILE A 192 -20.11 3.50 12.17
C ILE A 192 -21.01 2.31 11.87
N ASP A 193 -22.18 2.24 12.50
CA ASP A 193 -23.14 1.14 12.29
C ASP A 193 -23.62 1.11 10.84
N SER A 194 -23.85 2.27 10.22
CA SER A 194 -24.23 2.37 8.81
C SER A 194 -23.14 1.86 7.88
N VAL A 195 -21.88 2.24 8.07
CA VAL A 195 -20.79 1.81 7.18
C VAL A 195 -20.42 0.35 7.40
N MET A 196 -20.59 -0.18 8.61
CA MET A 196 -20.36 -1.59 8.92
C MET A 196 -21.42 -2.53 8.33
N GLN A 197 -22.64 -2.02 8.10
CA GLN A 197 -23.73 -2.78 7.47
C GLN A 197 -23.71 -2.69 5.94
N ASP A 198 -22.86 -1.83 5.37
CA ASP A 198 -22.82 -1.57 3.95
C ASP A 198 -21.77 -2.44 3.24
N PRO A 199 -22.16 -3.48 2.48
CA PRO A 199 -21.23 -4.42 1.87
C PRO A 199 -20.35 -3.79 0.77
N HIS A 200 -20.69 -2.58 0.29
CA HIS A 200 -19.84 -1.89 -0.67
C HIS A 200 -18.64 -1.19 -0.03
N LYS A 201 -18.63 -1.05 1.32
CA LYS A 201 -17.63 -0.31 2.09
C LYS A 201 -16.83 -1.20 3.03
N HIS A 202 -15.58 -0.83 3.25
CA HIS A 202 -14.68 -1.47 4.21
C HIS A 202 -14.09 -0.36 5.10
N PRO A 203 -14.67 -0.12 6.29
CA PRO A 203 -14.12 0.83 7.25
C PRO A 203 -12.89 0.23 7.94
N LEU A 204 -11.75 0.89 7.75
CA LEU A 204 -10.44 0.47 8.25
C LEU A 204 -9.80 1.55 9.12
N ILE A 205 -9.08 1.11 10.15
CA ILE A 205 -8.15 1.92 10.92
C ILE A 205 -6.74 1.56 10.47
N ALA A 206 -5.97 2.60 10.14
CA ALA A 206 -4.55 2.45 9.84
C ALA A 206 -3.71 2.76 11.08
N CYS A 207 -2.66 1.96 11.24
CA CYS A 207 -1.72 2.08 12.34
C CYS A 207 -0.28 2.22 11.82
N PHE A 208 0.53 2.95 12.58
CA PHE A 208 1.99 2.87 12.51
C PHE A 208 2.50 2.32 13.83
N ASP A 209 3.29 1.24 13.81
CA ASP A 209 3.75 0.51 15.00
C ASP A 209 2.59 0.23 15.98
N ASP A 210 1.47 -0.24 15.43
CA ASP A 210 0.21 -0.52 16.14
C ASP A 210 -0.49 0.70 16.77
N GLU A 211 0.03 1.92 16.59
CA GLU A 211 -0.62 3.17 17.01
C GLU A 211 -1.63 3.65 15.95
N PRO A 212 -2.94 3.70 16.24
CA PRO A 212 -3.95 4.19 15.30
C PRO A 212 -3.72 5.65 14.92
N PHE A 213 -3.75 5.94 13.62
CA PHE A 213 -3.52 7.30 13.13
C PHE A 213 -4.52 7.81 12.11
N ALA A 214 -5.21 6.94 11.37
CA ALA A 214 -6.11 7.33 10.29
C ALA A 214 -7.29 6.38 10.17
N TYR A 215 -8.40 6.91 9.65
CA TYR A 215 -9.54 6.15 9.18
C TYR A 215 -9.56 6.14 7.65
N PHE A 216 -9.80 4.97 7.07
CA PHE A 216 -9.97 4.75 5.64
C PHE A 216 -11.32 4.07 5.40
N GLU A 217 -12.08 4.60 4.45
CA GLU A 217 -13.30 3.98 3.94
C GLU A 217 -13.03 3.50 2.53
N ILE A 218 -12.65 2.23 2.39
CA ILE A 218 -12.40 1.63 1.08
C ILE A 218 -13.74 1.22 0.48
N TYR A 219 -13.97 1.50 -0.80
CA TYR A 219 -15.23 1.21 -1.45
C TYR A 219 -15.07 0.56 -2.83
N TRP A 220 -16.10 -0.17 -3.25
CA TRP A 220 -16.24 -0.66 -4.63
C TRP A 220 -16.80 0.45 -5.51
N ALA A 221 -16.01 0.92 -6.48
CA ALA A 221 -16.33 2.12 -7.25
C ALA A 221 -17.62 2.00 -8.08
N LEU A 222 -17.94 0.79 -8.57
CA LEU A 222 -19.15 0.53 -9.35
C LEU A 222 -20.44 0.73 -8.56
N GLU A 223 -20.38 0.52 -7.24
CA GLU A 223 -21.50 0.66 -6.31
C GLU A 223 -21.55 2.07 -5.69
N ASP A 224 -20.54 2.91 -5.95
CA ASP A 224 -20.39 4.24 -5.37
C ASP A 224 -20.83 5.35 -6.34
N ARG A 225 -21.08 6.55 -5.79
CA ARG A 225 -21.47 7.76 -6.54
C ARG A 225 -20.49 8.15 -7.65
N ILE A 226 -19.23 7.72 -7.59
CA ILE A 226 -18.25 8.02 -8.64
C ILE A 226 -18.50 7.25 -9.95
N ALA A 227 -19.17 6.10 -9.90
CA ALA A 227 -19.33 5.18 -11.05
C ALA A 227 -19.81 5.86 -12.33
N PRO A 228 -20.84 6.75 -12.32
CA PRO A 228 -21.38 7.35 -13.54
C PRO A 228 -20.42 8.32 -14.24
N TYR A 229 -19.34 8.73 -13.57
CA TYR A 229 -18.45 9.79 -14.04
C TYR A 229 -17.27 9.27 -14.86
N TYR A 230 -17.12 7.95 -15.03
CA TYR A 230 -16.12 7.33 -15.89
C TYR A 230 -16.52 5.93 -16.35
N ASP A 231 -15.69 5.28 -17.18
CA ASP A 231 -15.91 3.88 -17.58
C ASP A 231 -15.52 2.92 -16.44
N CYS A 232 -16.37 2.87 -15.41
CA CYS A 232 -16.14 2.14 -14.17
C CYS A 232 -16.12 0.63 -14.41
N GLN A 233 -15.03 -0.02 -14.00
CA GLN A 233 -14.91 -1.47 -14.10
C GLN A 233 -15.46 -2.17 -12.84
N PRO A 234 -15.89 -3.45 -12.94
CA PRO A 234 -16.56 -4.16 -11.85
C PRO A 234 -15.75 -4.33 -10.56
N PHE A 235 -14.43 -4.22 -10.64
CA PHE A 235 -13.50 -4.39 -9.53
C PHE A 235 -12.67 -3.13 -9.26
N ASP A 236 -13.02 -1.99 -9.87
CA ASP A 236 -12.37 -0.74 -9.49
C ASP A 236 -12.70 -0.42 -8.02
N ARG A 237 -11.71 0.10 -7.30
CA ARG A 237 -11.85 0.46 -5.89
C ARG A 237 -11.41 1.89 -5.64
N GLY A 238 -11.97 2.52 -4.62
CA GLY A 238 -11.50 3.81 -4.14
C GLY A 238 -11.41 3.85 -2.64
N ALA A 239 -10.94 4.99 -2.12
CA ALA A 239 -10.84 5.23 -0.69
C ALA A 239 -11.20 6.68 -0.36
N HIS A 240 -12.03 6.88 0.66
CA HIS A 240 -12.04 8.12 1.43
C HIS A 240 -11.14 7.95 2.65
N MET A 241 -10.52 9.03 3.10
CA MET A 241 -9.56 8.95 4.20
C MET A 241 -9.50 10.23 5.03
N LEU A 242 -9.21 10.05 6.31
CA LEU A 242 -8.78 11.11 7.21
C LEU A 242 -7.60 10.59 8.03
N VAL A 243 -6.58 11.43 8.18
CA VAL A 243 -5.56 11.24 9.21
C VAL A 243 -6.07 11.97 10.44
N GLY A 244 -6.19 11.32 11.59
CA GLY A 244 -6.67 11.93 12.84
C GLY A 244 -5.54 12.25 13.82
N ASN A 245 -4.51 11.41 13.89
CA ASN A 245 -3.37 11.61 14.77
C ASN A 245 -2.33 12.55 14.12
N GLN A 246 -2.07 13.68 14.79
CA GLN A 246 -1.20 14.73 14.25
C GLN A 246 0.27 14.32 14.16
N ARG A 247 0.72 13.34 14.96
CA ARG A 247 2.10 12.81 14.94
C ARG A 247 2.48 12.25 13.56
N PHE A 248 1.50 11.74 12.83
CA PHE A 248 1.69 11.09 11.53
C PHE A 248 1.21 11.96 10.35
N LEU A 249 1.00 13.26 10.58
CA LEU A 249 0.78 14.22 9.51
C LEU A 249 2.09 14.55 8.78
N GLY A 250 1.95 15.00 7.52
CA GLY A 250 3.05 15.50 6.72
C GLY A 250 3.57 14.53 5.65
N GLY A 251 4.37 15.07 4.72
CA GLY A 251 4.81 14.36 3.51
C GLY A 251 5.59 13.07 3.79
N ARG A 252 6.35 13.02 4.88
CA ARG A 252 7.14 11.85 5.28
C ARG A 252 6.28 10.59 5.45
N PHE A 253 5.19 10.67 6.21
CA PHE A 253 4.29 9.54 6.44
C PHE A 253 3.26 9.38 5.32
N ALA A 254 2.88 10.49 4.68
CA ALA A 254 1.93 10.50 3.56
C ALA A 254 2.32 9.53 2.44
N GLN A 255 3.61 9.44 2.11
CA GLN A 255 4.07 8.57 1.05
C GLN A 255 3.92 7.09 1.42
N ALA A 256 4.25 6.75 2.67
CA ALA A 256 4.15 5.40 3.20
C ALA A 256 2.70 4.93 3.25
N TRP A 257 1.82 5.63 3.97
CA TRP A 257 0.44 5.15 4.11
C TRP A 257 -0.33 5.18 2.78
N PHE A 258 -0.04 6.13 1.88
CA PHE A 258 -0.69 6.18 0.57
C PHE A 258 -0.26 4.99 -0.30
N ASN A 259 1.03 4.61 -0.22
CA ASN A 259 1.53 3.39 -0.85
C ASN A 259 0.89 2.13 -0.22
N GLY A 260 0.88 2.05 1.11
CA GLY A 260 0.36 0.90 1.86
C GLY A 260 -1.11 0.63 1.60
N VAL A 261 -1.97 1.66 1.66
CA VAL A 261 -3.41 1.50 1.38
C VAL A 261 -3.68 1.15 -0.09
N SER A 262 -2.94 1.75 -1.03
CA SER A 262 -3.05 1.41 -2.46
C SER A 262 -2.65 -0.04 -2.70
N HIS A 263 -1.56 -0.48 -2.07
CA HIS A 263 -1.09 -1.86 -2.13
C HIS A 263 -2.14 -2.83 -1.59
N PHE A 264 -2.66 -2.56 -0.39
CA PHE A 264 -3.74 -3.35 0.21
C PHE A 264 -4.93 -3.51 -0.74
N MET A 265 -5.44 -2.41 -1.32
CA MET A 265 -6.61 -2.49 -2.20
C MET A 265 -6.39 -3.39 -3.42
N PHE A 266 -5.17 -3.42 -3.98
CA PHE A 266 -4.80 -4.31 -5.08
C PHE A 266 -4.62 -5.76 -4.66
N LEU A 267 -4.21 -6.03 -3.41
CA LEU A 267 -4.02 -7.39 -2.89
C LEU A 267 -5.31 -8.03 -2.38
N ASP A 268 -6.20 -7.23 -1.80
CA ASP A 268 -7.46 -7.70 -1.21
C ASP A 268 -8.40 -8.32 -2.26
N ASP A 269 -8.33 -7.89 -3.52
CA ASP A 269 -8.88 -8.65 -4.65
C ASP A 269 -7.99 -8.48 -5.89
N ALA A 270 -7.37 -9.57 -6.33
CA ALA A 270 -6.46 -9.60 -7.48
C ALA A 270 -7.11 -9.17 -8.80
N ARG A 271 -8.45 -9.15 -8.89
CA ARG A 271 -9.19 -8.66 -10.07
C ARG A 271 -9.29 -7.13 -10.11
N THR A 272 -8.84 -6.44 -9.06
CA THR A 272 -8.76 -4.98 -9.01
C THR A 272 -7.65 -4.50 -9.95
N GLU A 273 -8.05 -3.87 -11.07
CA GLU A 273 -7.13 -3.34 -12.09
C GLU A 273 -6.92 -1.83 -11.99
N SER A 274 -7.85 -1.11 -11.36
CA SER A 274 -7.72 0.32 -11.11
C SER A 274 -8.14 0.70 -9.71
N LEU A 275 -7.40 1.66 -9.15
CA LEU A 275 -7.82 2.45 -8.01
C LEU A 275 -8.28 3.82 -8.49
N VAL A 276 -9.30 4.38 -7.85
CA VAL A 276 -9.85 5.70 -8.17
C VAL A 276 -9.97 6.57 -6.95
N GLY A 277 -9.98 7.87 -7.17
CA GLY A 277 -10.22 8.88 -6.15
C GLY A 277 -10.82 10.14 -6.73
N GLU A 278 -11.42 10.92 -5.85
CA GLU A 278 -12.22 12.10 -6.20
C GLU A 278 -11.95 13.32 -5.31
N PRO A 279 -10.68 13.72 -5.13
CA PRO A 279 -10.36 14.95 -4.40
C PRO A 279 -11.01 16.16 -5.05
N ARG A 280 -11.19 17.23 -4.27
CA ARG A 280 -11.63 18.53 -4.81
C ARG A 280 -10.63 19.03 -5.86
N ALA A 281 -11.14 19.54 -6.98
CA ALA A 281 -10.30 20.01 -8.09
C ALA A 281 -9.45 21.23 -7.72
N ASP A 282 -9.88 22.00 -6.70
CA ASP A 282 -9.16 23.16 -6.16
C ASP A 282 -8.01 22.78 -5.21
N ASN A 283 -7.92 21.51 -4.77
CA ASN A 283 -6.82 21.02 -3.93
C ASN A 283 -5.56 20.72 -4.75
N ARG A 284 -4.94 21.80 -5.26
CA ARG A 284 -3.75 21.74 -6.13
C ARG A 284 -2.56 21.06 -5.47
N ALA A 285 -2.40 21.21 -4.15
CA ALA A 285 -1.30 20.59 -3.40
C ALA A 285 -1.42 19.06 -3.42
N LEU A 286 -2.61 18.53 -3.11
CA LEU A 286 -2.90 17.10 -3.19
C LEU A 286 -2.77 16.57 -4.61
N LEU A 287 -3.31 17.26 -5.60
CA LEU A 287 -3.23 16.81 -7.00
C LEU A 287 -1.79 16.78 -7.54
N LYS A 288 -0.96 17.76 -7.15
CA LYS A 288 0.47 17.76 -7.48
C LYS A 288 1.19 16.58 -6.84
N TYR A 289 0.84 16.28 -5.58
CA TYR A 289 1.39 15.13 -4.86
C TYR A 289 0.99 13.79 -5.51
N ILE A 290 -0.29 13.61 -5.85
CA ILE A 290 -0.82 12.39 -6.48
C ILE A 290 -0.14 12.10 -7.83
N ASN A 291 -0.01 13.11 -8.70
CA ASN A 291 0.55 12.93 -10.05
C ASN A 291 2.03 12.46 -10.10
N GLY A 292 2.75 12.49 -8.98
CA GLY A 292 4.13 12.03 -8.88
C GLY A 292 4.30 10.72 -8.09
N THR A 293 3.22 10.09 -7.64
CA THR A 293 3.25 9.07 -6.60
C THR A 293 2.68 7.75 -7.10
N PHE A 294 3.53 6.72 -7.20
CA PHE A 294 3.17 5.30 -7.42
C PHE A 294 2.15 5.02 -8.52
N GLY A 295 2.26 5.68 -9.68
CA GLY A 295 1.36 5.43 -10.82
C GLY A 295 0.00 6.13 -10.74
N TRP A 296 -0.27 6.93 -9.71
CA TRP A 296 -1.48 7.74 -9.68
C TRP A 296 -1.40 8.94 -10.63
N LYS A 297 -2.50 9.20 -11.34
CA LYS A 297 -2.62 10.27 -12.33
C LYS A 297 -3.99 10.94 -12.25
N LYS A 298 -4.02 12.26 -12.39
CA LYS A 298 -5.24 13.02 -12.68
C LYS A 298 -5.69 12.72 -14.10
N ILE A 299 -6.90 12.22 -14.25
CA ILE A 299 -7.51 11.85 -15.53
C ILE A 299 -8.32 13.00 -16.10
N LYS A 300 -9.26 13.53 -15.31
CA LYS A 300 -10.13 14.64 -15.70
C LYS A 300 -10.73 15.33 -14.48
N GLU A 301 -11.39 16.45 -14.69
CA GLU A 301 -12.27 17.07 -13.69
C GLU A 301 -13.74 16.89 -14.09
N PHE A 302 -14.62 16.86 -13.09
CA PHE A 302 -16.06 16.72 -13.27
C PHE A 302 -16.81 17.35 -12.09
N ASP A 303 -18.12 17.48 -12.21
CA ASP A 303 -18.97 18.09 -11.18
C ASP A 303 -19.83 17.03 -10.48
N PHE A 304 -19.63 16.90 -9.17
CA PHE A 304 -20.64 16.35 -8.29
C PHE A 304 -21.67 17.42 -7.92
N PRO A 305 -22.88 17.04 -7.46
CA PRO A 305 -23.86 17.99 -6.96
C PRO A 305 -23.33 18.95 -5.88
N HIS A 306 -22.35 18.51 -5.08
CA HIS A 306 -21.82 19.23 -3.92
C HIS A 306 -20.37 19.75 -4.09
N LYS A 307 -19.64 19.34 -5.15
CA LYS A 307 -18.24 19.79 -5.38
C LYS A 307 -17.77 19.63 -6.83
N ARG A 308 -16.83 20.49 -7.24
CA ARG A 308 -15.96 20.25 -8.40
C ARG A 308 -14.88 19.24 -8.01
N ALA A 309 -14.89 18.05 -8.62
CA ALA A 309 -13.97 16.96 -8.33
C ALA A 309 -12.93 16.77 -9.43
N ALA A 310 -11.80 16.16 -9.08
CA ALA A 310 -10.81 15.66 -10.03
C ALA A 310 -10.76 14.13 -9.92
N LEU A 311 -11.08 13.43 -11.01
CA LEU A 311 -10.88 11.98 -11.09
C LEU A 311 -9.38 11.72 -11.13
N VAL A 312 -8.88 11.05 -10.11
CA VAL A 312 -7.53 10.48 -10.08
C VAL A 312 -7.63 8.97 -10.18
N MET A 313 -6.68 8.35 -10.86
CA MET A 313 -6.67 6.90 -11.07
C MET A 313 -5.26 6.36 -10.99
N CYS A 314 -5.12 5.14 -10.47
CA CYS A 314 -3.89 4.36 -10.50
C CYS A 314 -4.17 3.01 -11.13
N LYS A 315 -3.40 2.65 -12.15
CA LYS A 315 -3.49 1.32 -12.78
C LYS A 315 -2.57 0.33 -12.07
N ARG A 316 -3.03 -0.92 -11.98
CA ARG A 316 -2.32 -2.02 -11.32
C ARG A 316 -0.89 -2.17 -11.84
N ASP A 317 -0.70 -2.21 -13.15
CA ASP A 317 0.62 -2.40 -13.77
C ASP A 317 1.57 -1.22 -13.49
N GLU A 318 1.07 0.02 -13.56
CA GLU A 318 1.86 1.22 -13.24
C GLU A 318 2.25 1.29 -11.76
N PHE A 319 1.33 0.92 -10.87
CA PHE A 319 1.58 0.84 -9.43
C PHE A 319 2.73 -0.14 -9.14
N PHE A 320 2.59 -1.40 -9.54
CA PHE A 320 3.55 -2.45 -9.19
C PHE A 320 4.92 -2.33 -9.89
N ARG A 321 5.03 -1.59 -11.00
CA ARG A 321 6.33 -1.23 -11.60
C ARG A 321 7.14 -0.23 -10.76
N SER A 322 6.46 0.63 -10.00
CA SER A 322 7.08 1.70 -9.21
C SER A 322 7.07 1.42 -7.70
N MET A 323 6.48 0.31 -7.27
CA MET A 323 6.28 0.00 -5.86
C MET A 323 7.56 -0.46 -5.18
N GLY A 324 7.77 -0.04 -3.94
CA GLY A 324 8.96 -0.36 -3.14
C GLY A 324 9.66 0.88 -2.60
N GLY A 325 9.61 2.02 -3.28
CA GLY A 325 10.41 3.22 -2.96
C GLY A 325 10.02 4.02 -1.69
N VAL A 326 9.60 3.36 -0.61
CA VAL A 326 9.32 3.93 0.72
C VAL A 326 9.68 2.90 1.79
#